data_AF-A0A947LWF1-F1
#
_entry.id   AF-A0A947LWF1-F1
#
_cell.length_a   1.000
_cell.length_b   1.000
_cell.length_c   1.000
_cell.angle_alpha   90.00
_cell.angle_beta   90.00
_cell.angle_gamma   90.00
#
_symmetry.space_group_name_H-M   'P 1'
#
loop_
_entity.id
_entity.type
_entity.pdbx_description
1 polymer ?
#
loop_
_entity_poly.entity_id
_entity_poly.type
_entity_poly.pdbx_seq_one_letter_code
_entity_poly.pdbx_strand_id
1 'polypeptide(L)'
;MKSRSRLEKDEERLATSEALLRKSLLEVLPSVIENGGLMFVNSKYDSHDLRRHQRGGEAEFFLELALACLDLRKHLGLSLEGSVAQLYIEACEESSGSAPHRRGPRKLAAALLQGLQ
;
A
#
# COMPACT_ATOMS: atom_id res chain seq x y z
N MET A 1 21.24 -28.42 -6.37
CA MET A 1 20.34 -27.78 -7.38
C MET A 1 18.87 -27.69 -6.91
N LYS A 2 18.57 -27.13 -5.72
CA LYS A 2 17.19 -26.89 -5.26
C LYS A 2 16.77 -25.40 -5.31
N SER A 3 17.67 -24.52 -5.76
CA SER A 3 17.57 -23.07 -5.52
C SER A 3 16.78 -22.30 -6.59
N ARG A 4 16.73 -22.79 -7.84
CA ARG A 4 16.14 -22.04 -8.96
C ARG A 4 14.61 -22.02 -8.92
N SER A 5 14.00 -23.18 -8.66
CA SER A 5 12.54 -23.33 -8.57
C SER A 5 11.92 -22.55 -7.41
N ARG A 6 12.65 -22.32 -6.31
CA ARG A 6 12.13 -21.52 -5.19
C ARG A 6 12.13 -20.03 -5.51
N LEU A 7 13.22 -19.53 -6.11
CA LEU A 7 13.32 -18.15 -6.56
C LEU A 7 12.26 -17.82 -7.61
N GLU A 8 12.07 -18.69 -8.61
CA GLU A 8 11.03 -18.53 -9.65
C GLU A 8 9.62 -18.45 -9.03
N LYS A 9 9.34 -19.27 -8.01
CA LYS A 9 8.06 -19.22 -7.28
C LYS A 9 7.89 -17.94 -6.47
N ASP A 10 8.96 -17.45 -5.83
CA ASP A 10 8.91 -16.22 -5.04
C ASP A 10 8.76 -14.99 -5.96
N GLU A 11 9.38 -15.00 -7.14
CA GLU A 11 9.19 -14.00 -8.20
C GLU A 11 7.75 -14.00 -8.75
N GLU A 12 7.19 -15.18 -9.05
CA GLU A 12 5.80 -15.32 -9.51
C GLU A 12 4.81 -14.87 -8.45
N ARG A 13 5.08 -15.21 -7.18
CA ARG A 13 4.28 -14.75 -6.04
C ARG A 13 4.35 -13.24 -5.91
N LEU A 14 5.54 -12.64 -6.00
CA LEU A 14 5.71 -11.19 -5.95
C LEU A 14 4.92 -10.51 -7.08
N ALA A 15 5.07 -10.97 -8.32
CA ALA A 15 4.38 -10.41 -9.47
C ALA A 15 2.85 -10.49 -9.30
N THR A 16 2.35 -11.61 -8.79
CA THR A 16 0.92 -11.80 -8.51
C THR A 16 0.43 -10.87 -7.41
N SER A 17 1.17 -10.74 -6.30
CA SER A 17 0.81 -9.86 -5.19
C SER A 17 0.86 -8.37 -5.57
N GLU A 18 1.87 -7.92 -6.33
CA GLU A 18 1.93 -6.54 -6.82
C GLU A 18 0.83 -6.24 -7.83
N ALA A 19 0.51 -7.18 -8.72
CA ALA A 19 -0.61 -7.02 -9.65
C ALA A 19 -1.94 -6.93 -8.93
N LEU A 20 -2.16 -7.78 -7.90
CA LEU A 20 -3.36 -7.74 -7.06
C LEU A 20 -3.44 -6.39 -6.33
N LEU A 21 -2.36 -5.97 -5.68
CA LEU A 21 -2.33 -4.69 -4.95
C LEU A 21 -2.63 -3.52 -5.88
N ARG A 22 -1.98 -3.46 -7.04
CA ARG A 22 -2.21 -2.42 -8.05
C ARG A 22 -3.67 -2.41 -8.48
N LYS A 23 -4.22 -3.57 -8.85
CA LYS A 23 -5.60 -3.69 -9.32
C LYS A 23 -6.59 -3.20 -8.25
N SER A 24 -6.45 -3.70 -7.02
CA SER A 24 -7.35 -3.32 -5.92
C SER A 24 -7.25 -1.82 -5.58
N LEU A 25 -6.04 -1.24 -5.64
CA LEU A 25 -5.87 0.21 -5.47
C LEU A 25 -6.56 0.99 -6.59
N LEU A 26 -6.38 0.61 -7.85
CA LEU A 26 -7.02 1.28 -9.00
C LEU A 26 -8.55 1.23 -8.94
N GLU A 27 -9.12 0.17 -8.35
CA GLU A 27 -10.56 0.04 -8.14
C GLU A 27 -11.09 0.97 -7.03
N VAL A 28 -10.34 1.14 -5.93
CA VAL A 28 -10.80 1.86 -4.74
C VAL A 28 -10.45 3.35 -4.76
N LEU A 29 -9.29 3.73 -5.31
CA LEU A 29 -8.78 5.10 -5.28
C LEU A 29 -9.77 6.15 -5.85
N PRO A 30 -10.49 5.91 -6.96
CA PRO A 30 -11.49 6.86 -7.46
C PRO A 30 -12.56 7.21 -6.42
N SER A 31 -13.08 6.21 -5.71
CA SER A 31 -14.07 6.41 -4.64
C SER A 31 -13.49 7.26 -3.50
N VAL A 32 -12.24 6.99 -3.10
CA VAL A 32 -11.57 7.76 -2.03
C VAL A 32 -11.28 9.20 -2.45
N ILE A 33 -10.99 9.45 -3.73
CA ILE A 33 -10.85 10.82 -4.26
C ILE A 33 -12.18 11.59 -4.11
N GLU A 34 -13.31 10.94 -4.36
CA GLU A 34 -14.63 11.54 -4.26
C GLU A 34 -15.06 11.77 -2.80
N ASN A 35 -15.01 10.73 -1.97
CA ASN A 35 -15.59 10.75 -0.63
C ASN A 35 -14.59 11.09 0.50
N GLY A 36 -13.29 10.88 0.31
CA GLY A 36 -12.27 11.07 1.33
C GLY A 36 -12.16 9.94 2.35
N GLY A 37 -12.43 8.69 1.93
CA GLY A 37 -12.36 7.50 2.77
C GLY A 37 -11.02 7.29 3.49
N LEU A 38 -11.07 6.49 4.56
CA LEU A 38 -9.96 6.28 5.50
C LEU A 38 -8.98 5.17 5.08
N MET A 39 -8.76 4.95 3.78
CA MET A 39 -7.94 3.84 3.27
C MET A 39 -6.46 3.88 3.69
N PHE A 40 -5.99 5.06 4.13
CA PHE A 40 -4.62 5.29 4.60
C PHE A 40 -4.48 5.19 6.12
N VAL A 41 -5.58 4.96 6.86
CA VAL A 41 -5.60 4.83 8.31
C VAL A 41 -5.75 3.36 8.67
N ASN A 42 -4.65 2.76 9.11
CA ASN A 42 -4.55 1.32 9.44
C ASN A 42 -3.77 1.13 10.74
N SER A 43 -3.64 -0.11 11.21
CA SER A 43 -3.00 -0.45 12.48
C SER A 43 -1.58 0.08 12.65
N LYS A 44 -0.85 0.33 11.56
CA LYS A 44 0.51 0.88 11.59
C LYS A 44 0.55 2.41 11.46
N TYR A 45 -0.40 2.99 10.73
CA TYR A 45 -0.42 4.41 10.35
C TYR A 45 -1.69 5.11 10.85
N ASP A 46 -1.95 4.98 12.14
CA ASP A 46 -3.08 5.61 12.84
C ASP A 46 -2.58 6.70 13.79
N SER A 47 -2.88 7.96 13.46
CA SER A 47 -2.51 9.12 14.29
C SER A 47 -3.57 9.46 15.36
N HIS A 48 -4.69 8.76 15.38
CA HIS A 48 -5.85 9.08 16.20
C HIS A 48 -6.21 7.98 17.21
N ASP A 49 -5.38 6.94 17.33
CA ASP A 49 -5.56 5.79 18.22
C ASP A 49 -7.00 5.21 18.12
N LEU A 50 -7.46 5.08 16.89
CA LEU A 50 -8.78 4.57 16.58
C LEU A 50 -8.87 3.11 17.05
N ARG A 51 -10.03 2.72 17.58
CA ARG A 51 -10.27 1.32 17.94
C ARG A 51 -10.33 0.49 16.66
N ARG A 52 -10.01 -0.81 16.77
CA ARG A 52 -9.99 -1.73 15.61
C ARG A 52 -11.28 -1.72 14.77
N HIS A 53 -12.46 -1.56 15.39
CA HIS A 53 -13.74 -1.50 14.67
C HIS A 53 -13.99 -0.15 13.96
N GLN A 54 -13.18 0.87 14.24
CA GLN A 54 -13.20 2.18 13.59
C GLN A 54 -12.20 2.27 12.44
N ARG A 55 -11.22 1.35 12.39
CA ARG A 55 -10.33 1.16 11.23
C ARG A 55 -11.08 0.35 10.17
N GLY A 56 -11.15 0.88 8.95
CA GLY A 56 -11.79 0.17 7.85
C GLY A 56 -11.02 -1.11 7.53
N GLY A 57 -11.70 -2.26 7.45
CA GLY A 57 -11.05 -3.55 7.15
C GLY A 57 -10.28 -3.55 5.82
N GLU A 58 -10.72 -2.72 4.88
CA GLU A 58 -10.06 -2.49 3.59
C GLU A 58 -8.66 -1.84 3.75
N ALA A 59 -8.48 -0.92 4.70
CA ALA A 59 -7.18 -0.28 4.95
C ALA A 59 -6.15 -1.27 5.53
N GLU A 60 -6.59 -2.19 6.38
CA GLU A 60 -5.73 -3.26 6.90
C GLU A 60 -5.35 -4.25 5.80
N PHE A 61 -6.30 -4.62 4.93
CA PHE A 61 -6.01 -5.48 3.78
C PHE A 61 -4.91 -4.89 2.88
N PHE A 62 -5.00 -3.60 2.56
CA PHE A 62 -3.98 -2.93 1.76
C PHE A 62 -2.63 -2.85 2.46
N LEU A 63 -2.61 -2.56 3.77
CA LEU A 63 -1.39 -2.56 4.57
C LEU A 63 -0.70 -3.93 4.55
N GLU A 64 -1.43 -5.00 4.86
CA GLU A 64 -0.90 -6.36 4.93
C GLU A 64 -0.32 -6.79 3.57
N LEU A 65 -1.05 -6.52 2.48
CA LEU A 65 -0.61 -6.86 1.13
C LEU A 65 0.63 -6.05 0.70
N ALA A 66 0.66 -4.75 0.99
CA ALA A 66 1.82 -3.91 0.70
C ALA A 66 3.07 -4.34 1.47
N LEU A 67 2.93 -4.62 2.78
CA LEU A 67 4.05 -5.12 3.59
C LEU A 67 4.57 -6.46 3.07
N ALA A 68 3.69 -7.38 2.71
CA ALA A 68 4.08 -8.66 2.12
C ALA A 68 4.85 -8.50 0.79
N CYS A 69 4.45 -7.54 -0.06
CA CYS A 69 5.16 -7.24 -1.30
C CYS A 69 6.56 -6.66 -1.02
N LEU A 70 6.66 -5.69 -0.10
CA LEU A 70 7.96 -5.10 0.28
C LEU A 70 8.91 -6.15 0.86
N ASP A 71 8.41 -7.05 1.71
CA ASP A 71 9.21 -8.11 2.30
C ASP A 71 9.69 -9.13 1.23
N LEU A 72 8.83 -9.49 0.27
CA LEU A 72 9.23 -10.33 -0.86
C LEU A 72 10.27 -9.65 -1.77
N ARG A 73 10.12 -8.36 -2.07
CA ARG A 73 11.12 -7.59 -2.84
C ARG A 73 12.47 -7.57 -2.13
N LYS A 74 12.48 -7.29 -0.82
CA LYS A 74 13.70 -7.34 0.01
C LYS A 74 14.35 -8.72 -0.04
N HIS A 75 13.54 -9.78 0.10
CA HIS A 75 14.03 -11.15 0.05
C HIS A 75 14.70 -11.49 -1.30
N LEU A 76 14.14 -10.99 -2.39
CA LEU A 76 14.66 -11.17 -3.75
C LEU A 76 15.80 -10.19 -4.11
N GLY A 77 16.14 -9.24 -3.22
CA GLY A 77 17.17 -8.23 -3.48
C GLY A 77 16.76 -7.18 -4.53
N LEU A 78 15.45 -6.98 -4.73
CA LEU A 78 14.90 -6.01 -5.68
C LEU A 78 14.75 -4.63 -5.02
N SER A 79 14.92 -3.57 -5.82
CA SER A 79 14.69 -2.19 -5.35
C SER A 79 13.26 -2.01 -4.87
N LEU A 80 13.06 -1.32 -3.74
CA LEU A 80 11.72 -0.98 -3.24
C LEU A 80 11.15 0.29 -3.86
N GLU A 81 12.04 1.18 -4.29
CA GLU A 81 11.70 2.50 -4.82
C GLU A 81 10.81 2.38 -6.07
N GLY A 82 9.73 3.16 -6.10
CA GLY A 82 8.76 3.14 -7.20
C GLY A 82 7.87 1.89 -7.26
N SER A 83 8.02 0.91 -6.35
CA SER A 83 7.10 -0.22 -6.28
C SER A 83 5.72 0.25 -5.81
N VAL A 84 4.66 -0.43 -6.27
CA VAL A 84 3.26 -0.13 -5.90
C VAL A 84 3.09 -0.13 -4.38
N ALA A 85 3.72 -1.11 -3.71
CA ALA A 85 3.68 -1.23 -2.27
C ALA A 85 4.38 -0.06 -1.57
N GLN A 86 5.54 0.39 -2.07
CA GLN A 86 6.24 1.54 -1.53
C GLN A 86 5.42 2.83 -1.67
N LEU A 87 4.84 3.07 -2.84
CA LEU A 87 3.99 4.24 -3.09
C LEU A 87 2.78 4.28 -2.15
N TYR A 88 2.14 3.14 -1.90
CA TYR A 88 1.04 3.06 -0.93
C TYR A 88 1.50 3.35 0.50
N ILE A 89 2.64 2.77 0.91
CA ILE A 89 3.18 2.97 2.27
C ILE A 89 3.58 4.43 2.50
N GLU A 90 4.18 5.10 1.52
CA GLU A 90 4.49 6.54 1.59
C GLU A 90 3.23 7.40 1.78
N ALA A 91 2.13 7.04 1.11
CA ALA A 91 0.85 7.72 1.30
C ALA A 91 0.29 7.52 2.72
N CYS A 92 0.43 6.32 3.29
CA CYS A 92 0.07 6.06 4.69
C CYS A 92 0.94 6.83 5.69
N GLU A 93 2.25 6.92 5.43
CA GLU A 93 3.20 7.67 6.25
C GLU A 93 2.88 9.16 6.25
N GLU A 94 2.60 9.74 5.09
CA GLU A 94 2.19 11.14 5.02
C GLU A 94 0.84 11.40 5.72
N SER A 95 -0.12 10.47 5.58
CA SER A 95 -1.43 10.58 6.24
C SER A 95 -1.30 10.59 7.77
N SER A 96 -0.40 9.76 8.32
CA SER A 96 -0.19 9.64 9.77
C SER A 96 0.77 10.68 10.34
N GLY A 97 1.58 11.34 9.51
CA GLY A 97 2.54 12.36 9.91
C GLY A 97 1.91 13.67 10.40
N SER A 98 2.69 14.49 11.12
CA SER A 98 2.26 15.77 11.69
C SER A 98 2.62 17.00 10.83
N ALA A 99 3.01 16.79 9.57
CA ALA A 99 3.46 17.87 8.70
C ALA A 99 2.35 18.93 8.48
N PRO A 100 2.67 20.24 8.59
CA PRO A 100 1.67 21.32 8.52
C PRO A 100 0.97 21.43 7.15
N HIS A 101 1.54 20.83 6.10
CA HIS A 101 1.00 20.82 4.75
C HIS A 101 0.69 19.41 4.22
N ARG A 102 0.48 18.44 5.13
CA ARG A 102 0.13 17.07 4.73
C ARG A 102 -1.10 17.04 3.85
N ARG A 103 -1.07 16.21 2.80
CA ARG A 103 -2.23 16.00 1.94
C ARG A 103 -3.34 15.28 2.72
N GLY A 104 -4.58 15.75 2.55
CA GLY A 104 -5.75 15.00 3.00
C GLY A 104 -5.98 13.75 2.14
N PRO A 105 -6.86 12.83 2.57
CA PRO A 105 -7.07 11.52 1.94
C PRO A 105 -7.38 11.61 0.44
N ARG A 106 -8.17 12.59 0.00
CA ARG A 106 -8.48 12.80 -1.43
C ARG A 106 -7.25 13.13 -2.27
N LYS A 107 -6.38 14.01 -1.74
CA LYS A 107 -5.15 14.43 -2.43
C LYS A 107 -4.10 13.32 -2.44
N LEU A 108 -4.01 12.55 -1.36
CA LEU A 108 -3.17 11.36 -1.30
C LEU A 108 -3.64 10.30 -2.31
N ALA A 109 -4.94 10.03 -2.37
CA ALA A 109 -5.50 9.08 -3.33
C ALA A 109 -5.27 9.51 -4.78
N ALA A 110 -5.45 10.80 -5.10
CA ALA A 110 -5.16 11.32 -6.44
C ALA A 110 -3.69 11.19 -6.82
N ALA A 111 -2.77 11.50 -5.89
CA ALA A 111 -1.34 11.37 -6.14
C ALA A 111 -0.89 9.92 -6.28
N LEU A 112 -1.43 9.02 -5.44
CA LEU A 112 -1.17 7.59 -5.55
C LEU A 112 -1.70 7.05 -6.88
N LEU A 113 -2.93 7.41 -7.27
CA LEU A 113 -3.51 7.01 -8.55
C LEU A 113 -2.63 7.44 -9.73
N GLN A 114 -2.10 8.66 -9.71
CA GLN A 114 -1.17 9.16 -10.71
C GLN A 114 0.15 8.35 -10.75
N GLY A 115 0.68 7.95 -9.60
CA GLY A 115 1.89 7.12 -9.52
C GLY A 115 1.70 5.67 -9.95
N LEU A 116 0.45 5.21 -10.12
CA LEU A 116 0.10 3.86 -10.58
C LEU A 116 -0.16 3.77 -12.09
N GLN A 117 -0.19 4.90 -12.81
CA GLN A 117 -0.35 4.98 -14.26
C GLN A 117 0.99 4.95 -14.98
#